data_AF-A0A257L0N0-F1
#
_entry.id   AF-A0A257L0N0-F1
#
_cell.length_a   1.000
_cell.length_b   1.000
_cell.length_c   1.000
_cell.angle_alpha   90.00
_cell.angle_beta   90.00
_cell.angle_gamma   90.00
#
_symmetry.space_group_name_H-M   'P 1'
#
loop_
_entity.id
_entity.type
_entity.pdbx_description
1 polymer ?
#
loop_
_entity_poly.entity_id
_entity_poly.type
_entity_poly.pdbx_seq_one_letter_code
_entity_poly.pdbx_strand_id
1 'polypeptide(L)' 'RAYSYQNASGGYKKSVLNYANAGATSLFTTVEDLSLWAMNFNHIKVGDSTIINKMNKPSMLNNGKTIGGALGQFVGT' A
#
# COMPACT_ATOMS: atom_id res chain seq x y z
N ARG A 1 -5.22 -15.61 -3.44
CA ARG A 1 -6.09 -14.64 -4.15
C ARG A 1 -7.52 -15.14 -4.05
N ALA A 2 -8.47 -14.30 -3.65
CA ALA A 2 -9.88 -14.61 -3.82
C ALA A 2 -10.26 -14.31 -5.28
N TYR A 3 -10.83 -15.29 -5.99
CA TYR A 3 -11.40 -15.05 -7.30
C TYR A 3 -12.79 -14.44 -7.14
N SER A 4 -13.16 -13.55 -8.05
CA SER A 4 -14.50 -12.98 -8.07
C SER A 4 -15.45 -13.83 -8.85
N TYR A 5 -16.68 -13.88 -8.34
CA TYR A 5 -17.78 -14.63 -8.91
C TYR A 5 -19.03 -13.76 -8.92
N GLN A 6 -19.89 -13.97 -9.90
CA GLN A 6 -21.20 -13.33 -9.99
C GLN A 6 -22.27 -14.42 -10.12
N ASN A 7 -23.45 -14.15 -9.57
CA ASN A 7 -24.58 -15.05 -9.70
C ASN A 7 -24.96 -15.20 -11.18
N ALA A 8 -25.16 -16.43 -11.63
CA ALA A 8 -25.67 -16.78 -12.93
C ALA A 8 -26.72 -17.89 -12.76
N SER A 9 -27.64 -18.02 -13.72
CA SER A 9 -28.70 -19.03 -13.68
C SER A 9 -28.11 -20.42 -13.42
N GLY A 10 -28.32 -20.96 -12.23
CA GLY A 10 -27.82 -22.29 -11.83
C GLY A 10 -26.45 -22.33 -11.15
N GLY A 11 -25.85 -21.18 -10.76
CA GLY A 11 -24.62 -21.20 -9.96
C GLY A 11 -23.84 -19.87 -9.94
N TYR A 12 -22.56 -19.96 -9.61
CA TYR A 12 -21.65 -18.82 -9.63
C TYR A 12 -20.69 -18.96 -10.80
N LYS A 13 -20.62 -17.94 -11.66
CA LYS A 13 -19.62 -17.89 -12.75
C LYS A 13 -18.48 -16.97 -12.36
N LYS A 14 -17.25 -17.34 -12.74
CA LYS A 14 -16.06 -16.49 -12.58
C LYS A 14 -16.34 -15.13 -13.23
N SER A 15 -16.14 -14.07 -12.46
CA SER A 15 -16.23 -12.69 -12.93
C SER A 15 -14.82 -12.12 -12.88
N VAL A 16 -14.26 -11.78 -14.04
CA VAL A 16 -12.95 -11.11 -14.07
C VAL A 16 -13.15 -9.70 -13.53
N LEU A 17 -12.62 -9.42 -12.34
CA LEU A 17 -12.53 -8.06 -11.85
C LEU A 17 -11.56 -7.28 -12.74
N ASN A 18 -12.10 -6.52 -13.69
CA ASN A 18 -11.35 -5.48 -14.39
C ASN A 18 -11.35 -4.23 -13.52
N TYR A 19 -10.47 -4.21 -12.52
CA TYR A 19 -10.11 -2.98 -11.83
C TYR A 19 -8.87 -2.39 -12.48
N ALA A 20 -9.01 -1.22 -13.12
CA ALA A 20 -7.88 -0.32 -13.34
C ALA A 20 -7.76 0.55 -12.08
N ASN A 21 -7.27 -0.03 -10.98
CA ASN A 21 -7.00 0.74 -9.76
C ASN A 21 -5.59 1.34 -9.87
N ALA A 22 -5.49 2.65 -10.09
CA ALA A 22 -4.29 3.41 -9.75
C ALA A 22 -4.47 3.91 -8.31
N GLY A 23 -3.59 3.52 -7.39
CA GLY A 23 -3.65 3.99 -6.00
C GLY A 23 -3.48 2.87 -4.97
N ALA A 24 -4.46 2.69 -4.10
CA ALA A 24 -4.29 1.97 -2.83
C ALA A 24 -4.00 0.45 -2.92
N THR A 25 -4.24 -0.20 -4.06
CA THR A 25 -4.18 -1.66 -4.18
C THR A 25 -3.72 -2.11 -5.58
N SER A 26 -3.62 -3.42 -5.80
CA SER A 26 -3.33 -4.07 -7.10
C SER A 26 -1.88 -4.00 -7.62
N LEU A 27 -0.90 -3.62 -6.79
CA LEU A 27 0.52 -3.79 -7.12
C LEU A 27 0.89 -5.28 -7.13
N PHE A 28 1.49 -5.74 -8.23
CA PHE A 28 2.06 -7.08 -8.34
C PHE A 28 3.59 -6.97 -8.31
N THR A 29 4.23 -7.65 -7.36
CA THR A 29 5.67 -7.55 -7.12
C THR A 29 6.19 -8.80 -6.40
N THR A 30 7.50 -8.92 -6.23
CA THR A 30 8.16 -10.03 -5.53
C THR A 30 8.58 -9.65 -4.11
N VAL A 31 9.01 -10.64 -3.32
CA VAL A 31 9.56 -10.38 -1.97
C VAL A 31 10.87 -9.61 -2.07
N GLU A 32 11.68 -9.91 -3.08
CA GLU A 32 12.96 -9.29 -3.36
C GLU A 32 12.78 -7.80 -3.70
N ASP A 33 11.81 -7.47 -4.56
CA ASP A 33 11.48 -6.09 -4.90
C ASP A 33 11.02 -5.29 -3.65
N LEU A 34 10.13 -5.89 -2.83
CA LEU A 34 9.67 -5.23 -1.60
C LEU A 34 10.80 -5.07 -0.58
N SER A 35 11.74 -6.00 -0.52
CA SER A 35 12.91 -5.92 0.36
C SER A 35 13.83 -4.79 -0.08
N LEU A 36 14.07 -4.65 -1.38
CA LEU A 36 14.82 -3.52 -1.95
C LEU A 36 14.12 -2.19 -1.65
N TRP A 37 12.80 -2.14 -1.80
CA TRP A 37 12.02 -0.95 -1.45
C TRP A 37 12.10 -0.60 0.03
N ALA A 38 12.00 -1.57 0.93
CA ALA A 38 12.14 -1.33 2.36
C ALA A 38 13.54 -0.79 2.72
N MET A 39 14.60 -1.32 2.11
CA MET A 39 15.97 -0.83 2.31
C MET A 39 16.18 0.61 1.83
N ASN A 40 15.39 1.08 0.84
CA ASN A 40 15.48 2.44 0.31
C ASN A 40 15.21 3.51 1.39
N PHE A 41 14.42 3.21 2.42
CA PHE A 41 14.15 4.16 3.51
C PHE A 41 15.37 4.41 4.40
N ASN A 42 16.30 3.44 4.48
CA ASN A 42 17.55 3.56 5.23
C ASN A 42 18.70 4.05 4.36
N HIS A 43 18.77 3.58 3.11
CA HIS A 43 19.79 3.93 2.14
C HIS A 43 19.11 4.49 0.89
N ILE A 44 18.83 5.79 0.90
CA ILE A 44 18.02 6.46 -0.11
C ILE A 44 18.71 6.35 -1.48
N LYS A 45 18.07 5.62 -2.40
CA LYS A 45 18.43 5.51 -3.82
C LYS A 45 17.35 6.09 -4.73
N VAL A 46 16.08 5.93 -4.35
CA VAL A 46 14.89 6.46 -5.06
C VAL A 46 14.24 7.53 -4.20
N GLY A 47 13.98 8.69 -4.81
CA GLY A 47 13.48 9.89 -4.13
C GLY A 47 14.60 10.67 -3.45
N ASP A 48 14.23 11.45 -2.44
CA ASP A 48 15.17 12.26 -1.65
C ASP A 48 14.81 12.21 -0.16
N SER A 49 15.70 12.76 0.68
CA SER A 49 15.51 12.82 2.12
C SER A 49 14.27 13.60 2.54
N THR A 50 13.81 14.57 1.75
CA THR A 50 12.61 15.36 2.07
C THR A 50 11.36 14.50 1.93
N ILE A 51 11.26 13.71 0.85
CA ILE A 51 10.17 12.76 0.64
C ILE A 51 10.16 11.70 1.75
N ILE A 52 11.31 11.08 2.01
CA ILE A 52 11.42 10.01 3.01
C ILE A 52 11.10 10.52 4.42
N ASN A 53 11.60 11.71 4.78
CA ASN A 53 11.26 12.34 6.06
C ASN A 53 9.76 12.62 6.19
N LYS A 54 9.11 13.05 5.09
CA LYS A 54 7.66 13.27 5.09
C LYS A 54 6.89 11.95 5.24
N MET A 55 7.34 10.87 4.58
CA MET A 55 6.74 9.54 4.71
C MET A 55 6.93 8.92 6.10
N ASN A 56 8.04 9.25 6.79
CA ASN A 56 8.33 8.78 8.14
C ASN A 56 7.64 9.62 9.24
N LYS A 57 6.96 10.72 8.90
CA LYS A 57 6.29 11.57 9.88
C LYS A 57 4.94 10.96 10.30
N PRO A 58 4.74 10.64 11.58
CA PRO A 58 3.43 10.21 12.09
C PRO A 58 2.33 11.24 11.82
N SER A 59 1.12 10.77 11.55
CA SER A 59 -0.01 11.65 11.24
C SER A 59 -0.61 12.23 12.51
N MET A 60 -0.98 13.51 12.45
CA MET A 60 -1.74 14.19 13.49
C MET A 60 -3.21 14.25 13.10
N LEU A 61 -4.07 13.77 13.98
CA LEU A 61 -5.52 13.84 13.84
C LEU A 61 -6.01 15.27 14.08
N ASN A 62 -7.24 15.56 13.65
CA ASN A 62 -7.89 16.86 13.84
C ASN A 62 -8.04 17.30 15.31
N ASN A 63 -7.92 16.36 16.26
CA ASN A 63 -7.96 16.60 17.70
C ASN A 63 -6.55 16.75 18.32
N GLY A 64 -5.49 16.87 17.51
CA GLY A 64 -4.11 17.03 17.97
C GLY A 64 -3.43 15.73 18.41
N LYS A 65 -4.13 14.59 18.47
CA LYS A 65 -3.52 13.29 18.79
C LYS A 65 -2.68 12.81 17.62
N THR A 66 -1.49 12.29 17.92
CA THR A 66 -0.65 11.61 16.93
C THR A 66 -0.96 10.12 16.88
N ILE A 67 -0.99 9.54 15.68
CA ILE A 67 -1.09 8.10 15.44
C ILE A 67 0.12 7.60 14.66
N GLY A 68 0.47 6.33 14.84
CA GLY A 68 1.60 5.71 14.11
C GLY A 68 1.39 5.62 12.59
N GLY A 69 0.17 5.83 12.09
CA GLY A 69 -0.08 5.89 10.65
C GLY A 69 0.58 7.11 10.01
N ALA A 70 1.36 6.88 8.96
CA ALA A 70 2.02 7.90 8.14
C ALA A 70 1.61 7.74 6.66
N LEU A 71 2.32 8.38 5.73
CA LEU A 71 1.99 8.36 4.31
C LEU A 71 2.30 6.99 3.69
N GLY A 72 1.37 6.04 3.81
CA GLY A 72 1.46 4.70 3.21
C GLY A 72 2.21 3.67 4.07
N GLN A 73 2.51 3.98 5.33
CA GLN A 73 3.19 3.07 6.26
C GLN A 73 2.83 3.37 7.73
N PHE A 74 3.22 2.50 8.65
CA PHE A 74 3.18 2.74 10.10
C PHE A 74 4.59 2.98 10.65
N VAL A 75 4.74 3.91 11.59
CA VAL A 75 6.00 4.31 12.21
C VAL A 75 5.85 4.24 13.73
N GLY A 76 6.80 3.56 14.40
CA GLY A 76 6.92 3.52 15.86
C GLY A 76 5.87 2.66 16.58
N THR A 77 5.96 1.34 16.41
CA THR A 77 5.26 0.37 17.28
C THR A 77 5.81 0.39 18.70
#